data_AF-A0A927HN23-F1
#
_entry.id   AF-A0A927HN23-F1
#
_cell.length_a   1.000
_cell.length_b   1.000
_cell.length_c   1.000
_cell.angle_alpha   90.00
_cell.angle_beta   90.00
_cell.angle_gamma   90.00
#
_symmetry.space_group_name_H-M   'P 1'
#
loop_
_entity.id
_entity.type
_entity.pdbx_description
1 polymer ?
#
loop_
_entity_poly.entity_id
_entity_poly.type
_entity_poly.pdbx_seq_one_letter_code
_entity_poly.pdbx_strand_id
1 'polypeptide(L)'
;MTESIKTVSWKFSMRAEPFNDEDEVKNINSLSEYLEDIVGGSEFISKTIDPKSVDESTVTDEMKGLRTLSFEKRRDFYVDGRINDQRDWYVSKAQANKDAGKKWNICMFVIYVLAFLCSLYNAYYSVPGSIIPISILTTIASSLVGWIQVKGIANCPLRIFLPRMK
;
A
#
# COMPACT_ATOMS: atom_id res chain seq x y z
N MET A 1 -3.30 -8.45 -3.94
CA MET A 1 -3.10 -9.89 -4.20
C MET A 1 -2.05 -10.19 -5.28
N THR A 2 -1.60 -9.23 -6.08
CA THR A 2 -0.45 -9.40 -7.00
C THR A 2 0.91 -9.34 -6.28
N GLU A 3 0.99 -8.65 -5.14
CA GLU A 3 2.27 -8.37 -4.48
C GLU A 3 2.95 -9.59 -3.85
N SER A 4 2.20 -10.55 -3.29
CA SER A 4 2.80 -11.76 -2.71
C SER A 4 3.44 -12.64 -3.78
N ILE A 5 2.70 -12.92 -4.86
CA ILE A 5 3.21 -13.67 -6.03
C ILE A 5 4.42 -12.94 -6.63
N LYS A 6 4.30 -11.63 -6.88
CA LYS A 6 5.41 -10.80 -7.37
C LYS A 6 6.62 -10.92 -6.43
N THR A 7 6.43 -10.88 -5.11
CA THR A 7 7.52 -11.02 -4.14
C THR A 7 8.21 -12.37 -4.22
N VAL A 8 7.47 -13.47 -4.32
CA VAL A 8 8.03 -14.82 -4.47
C VAL A 8 8.75 -14.96 -5.81
N SER A 9 8.19 -14.48 -6.92
CA SER A 9 8.83 -14.51 -8.24
C SER A 9 10.17 -13.75 -8.24
N TRP A 10 10.25 -12.60 -7.57
CA TRP A 10 11.50 -11.86 -7.40
C TRP A 10 12.51 -12.63 -6.54
N LYS A 11 12.07 -13.25 -5.43
CA LYS A 11 12.95 -14.10 -4.61
C LYS A 11 13.54 -15.26 -5.41
N PHE A 12 12.70 -15.94 -6.18
CA PHE A 12 13.13 -17.02 -7.07
C PHE A 12 14.13 -16.50 -8.10
N SER A 13 13.84 -15.41 -8.81
CA SER A 13 14.73 -14.86 -9.85
C SER A 13 16.11 -14.46 -9.29
N MET A 14 16.16 -14.06 -8.02
CA MET A 14 17.39 -13.61 -7.36
C MET A 14 18.21 -14.74 -6.72
N ARG A 15 17.77 -16.00 -6.81
CA ARG A 15 18.34 -17.13 -6.03
C ARG A 15 18.40 -16.81 -4.53
N ALA A 16 17.37 -16.13 -4.02
CA ALA A 16 17.25 -15.82 -2.60
C ALA A 16 16.59 -17.00 -1.88
N GLU A 17 16.90 -17.19 -0.59
CA GLU A 17 16.31 -18.24 0.24
C GLU A 17 14.76 -18.19 0.21
N PRO A 18 14.07 -19.33 0.00
CA PRO A 18 14.56 -20.73 -0.04
C PRO A 18 15.05 -21.25 -1.41
N PHE A 19 15.12 -20.41 -2.44
CA PHE A 19 15.39 -20.79 -3.84
C PHE A 19 16.88 -20.69 -4.25
N ASN A 20 17.79 -20.88 -3.29
CA ASN A 20 19.23 -20.74 -3.49
C ASN A 20 19.96 -22.08 -3.70
N ASP A 21 19.22 -23.18 -3.80
CA ASP A 21 19.79 -24.52 -3.97
C ASP A 21 20.51 -24.62 -5.32
N GLU A 22 21.49 -25.53 -5.41
CA GLU A 22 22.17 -25.84 -6.67
C GLU A 22 21.24 -26.62 -7.61
N ASP A 23 20.31 -27.39 -7.04
CA ASP A 23 19.28 -28.11 -7.79
C ASP A 23 18.13 -27.18 -8.20
N GLU A 24 18.07 -26.83 -9.49
CA GLU A 24 17.00 -26.02 -10.06
C GLU A 24 15.64 -26.71 -10.00
N VAL A 25 15.58 -28.05 -10.10
CA VAL A 25 14.32 -28.80 -10.04
C VAL A 25 13.70 -28.64 -8.65
N LYS A 26 14.53 -28.71 -7.61
CA LYS A 26 14.10 -28.47 -6.23
C LYS A 26 13.62 -27.03 -6.02
N ASN A 27 14.34 -26.04 -6.57
CA ASN A 27 13.93 -24.64 -6.49
C ASN A 27 12.57 -24.38 -7.17
N ILE A 28 12.32 -25.02 -8.32
CA ILE A 28 11.05 -24.92 -9.05
C ILE A 28 9.92 -25.59 -8.26
N ASN A 29 10.15 -26.79 -7.72
CA ASN A 29 9.15 -27.47 -6.89
C ASN A 29 8.78 -26.64 -5.65
N SER A 30 9.76 -26.05 -4.95
CA SER A 30 9.48 -25.15 -3.85
C SER A 30 8.72 -23.89 -4.32
N LEU A 31 9.01 -23.36 -5.51
CA LEU A 31 8.23 -22.23 -6.05
C LEU A 31 6.77 -22.64 -6.24
N SER A 32 6.52 -23.82 -6.79
CA SER A 32 5.18 -24.39 -6.94
C SER A 32 4.46 -24.45 -5.59
N GLU A 33 5.05 -25.10 -4.59
CA GLU A 33 4.47 -25.22 -3.24
C GLU A 33 4.11 -23.86 -2.62
N TYR A 34 4.99 -22.85 -2.74
CA TYR A 34 4.72 -21.51 -2.24
C TYR A 34 3.58 -20.82 -3.00
N LEU A 35 3.48 -21.03 -4.30
CA LEU A 35 2.37 -20.50 -5.10
C LEU A 35 1.07 -21.23 -4.77
N GLU A 36 1.10 -22.55 -4.59
CA GLU A 36 -0.06 -23.34 -4.15
C GLU A 36 -0.57 -22.88 -2.78
N ASP A 37 0.31 -22.63 -1.81
CA ASP A 37 -0.07 -22.13 -0.48
C ASP A 37 -0.72 -20.74 -0.56
N ILE A 38 -0.11 -19.82 -1.31
CA ILE A 38 -0.64 -18.46 -1.51
C ILE A 38 -2.00 -18.51 -2.20
N VAL A 39 -2.18 -19.38 -3.19
CA VAL A 39 -3.43 -19.53 -3.95
C VAL A 39 -4.48 -20.25 -3.10
N GLY A 40 -4.12 -21.35 -2.45
CA GLY A 40 -4.99 -22.20 -1.64
C GLY A 40 -5.54 -21.51 -0.39
N GLY A 41 -4.77 -20.58 0.20
CA GLY A 41 -5.25 -19.71 1.28
C GLY A 41 -6.30 -18.67 0.83
N SER A 42 -6.59 -18.57 -0.47
CA SER A 42 -7.56 -17.63 -1.02
C SER A 42 -8.61 -18.34 -1.88
N GLU A 43 -9.79 -18.53 -1.31
CA GLU A 43 -10.95 -19.20 -1.94
C GLU A 43 -11.32 -18.60 -3.33
N PHE A 44 -10.92 -17.35 -3.59
CA PHE A 44 -11.16 -16.64 -4.84
C PHE A 44 -10.17 -16.97 -5.99
N ILE A 45 -8.95 -17.42 -5.70
CA ILE A 45 -7.87 -17.58 -6.71
C ILE A 45 -7.80 -19.01 -7.26
N SER A 46 -8.26 -19.99 -6.47
CA SER A 46 -8.31 -21.41 -6.85
C SER A 46 -9.07 -21.70 -8.17
N LYS A 47 -9.89 -20.76 -8.67
CA LYS A 47 -10.61 -20.92 -9.95
C LYS A 47 -9.83 -20.53 -11.20
N THR A 48 -8.71 -19.82 -11.06
CA THR A 48 -7.96 -19.27 -12.21
C THR A 48 -6.56 -19.87 -12.35
N ILE A 49 -5.98 -20.36 -11.26
CA ILE A 49 -4.67 -21.01 -11.24
C ILE A 49 -4.91 -22.44 -10.79
N ASP A 50 -4.66 -23.41 -11.67
CA ASP A 50 -4.61 -24.82 -11.28
C ASP A 50 -3.29 -25.06 -10.54
N PRO A 51 -3.28 -25.26 -9.22
CA PRO A 51 -2.06 -25.45 -8.43
C PRO A 51 -1.24 -26.63 -8.96
N LYS A 52 -1.91 -27.66 -9.50
CA LYS A 52 -1.28 -28.86 -10.05
C LYS A 52 -0.61 -28.66 -11.41
N SER A 53 -0.77 -27.49 -12.03
CA SER A 53 -0.17 -27.16 -13.34
C SER A 53 1.15 -26.38 -13.24
N VAL A 54 1.66 -26.16 -12.02
CA VAL A 54 2.90 -25.39 -11.83
C VAL A 54 4.13 -26.28 -12.08
N ASP A 55 4.52 -26.37 -13.36
CA ASP A 55 5.72 -27.03 -13.83
C ASP A 55 6.80 -26.03 -14.32
N GLU A 56 7.85 -26.52 -15.00
CA GLU A 56 8.89 -25.72 -15.63
C GLU A 56 8.38 -24.62 -16.59
N SER A 57 7.15 -24.73 -17.11
CA SER A 57 6.51 -23.74 -17.98
C SER A 57 5.95 -22.54 -17.21
N THR A 58 5.79 -22.64 -15.89
CA THR A 58 5.38 -21.50 -15.05
C THR A 58 6.53 -20.51 -14.84
N VAL A 59 7.77 -20.98 -14.97
CA VAL A 59 8.95 -20.12 -14.90
C VAL A 59 9.24 -19.54 -16.27
N THR A 60 9.03 -18.23 -16.39
CA THR A 60 9.33 -17.47 -17.61
C THR A 60 10.80 -17.52 -17.99
N ASP A 61 11.11 -17.40 -19.28
CA ASP A 61 12.48 -17.40 -19.80
C ASP A 61 13.28 -16.22 -19.24
N GLU A 62 12.63 -15.09 -18.95
CA GLU A 62 13.27 -13.95 -18.28
C GLU A 62 13.73 -14.31 -16.87
N MET A 63 12.92 -15.04 -16.09
CA MET A 63 13.30 -15.49 -14.74
C MET A 63 14.48 -16.46 -14.80
N LYS A 64 14.50 -17.39 -15.77
CA LYS A 64 15.63 -18.30 -15.99
C LYS A 64 16.88 -17.53 -16.42
N GLY A 65 16.74 -16.59 -17.35
CA GLY A 65 17.80 -15.72 -17.83
C GLY A 65 18.44 -14.91 -16.69
N LEU A 66 17.62 -14.31 -15.82
CA LEU A 66 18.07 -13.60 -14.64
C LEU A 66 18.92 -14.46 -13.71
N ARG A 67 18.56 -15.73 -13.50
CA ARG A 67 19.30 -16.65 -12.62
C ARG A 67 20.69 -17.01 -13.14
N THR A 68 20.91 -16.95 -14.46
CA THR A 68 22.22 -17.20 -15.09
C THR A 68 23.20 -16.03 -14.93
N LEU A 69 22.71 -14.84 -14.57
CA LEU A 69 23.55 -13.66 -14.41
C LEU A 69 24.41 -13.73 -13.14
N SER A 70 25.58 -13.09 -13.22
CA SER A 70 26.41 -12.79 -12.05
C SER A 70 25.61 -12.07 -10.97
N PHE A 71 25.97 -12.28 -9.70
CA PHE A 71 25.31 -11.66 -8.56
C PHE A 71 25.17 -10.12 -8.69
N GLU A 72 26.21 -9.44 -9.16
CA GLU A 72 26.23 -7.98 -9.33
C GLU A 72 25.14 -7.50 -10.29
N LYS A 73 25.04 -8.11 -11.48
CA LYS A 73 23.98 -7.80 -12.46
C LYS A 73 22.57 -8.08 -11.93
N ARG A 74 22.39 -9.18 -11.17
CA ARG A 74 21.11 -9.49 -10.54
C ARG A 74 20.71 -8.45 -9.50
N ARG A 75 21.66 -8.03 -8.66
CA ARG A 75 21.47 -6.97 -7.67
C ARG A 75 21.05 -5.66 -8.35
N ASP A 76 21.77 -5.25 -9.38
CA ASP A 76 21.48 -3.98 -10.05
C ASP A 76 20.09 -4.01 -10.72
N PHE A 77 19.74 -5.13 -11.36
CA PHE A 77 18.40 -5.35 -11.90
C PHE A 77 17.30 -5.31 -10.82
N TYR A 78 17.55 -5.87 -9.63
CA TYR A 78 16.60 -5.79 -8.51
C TYR A 78 16.43 -4.36 -7.99
N VAL A 79 17.54 -3.61 -7.85
CA VAL A 79 17.50 -2.23 -7.37
C VAL A 79 16.71 -1.36 -8.34
N ASP A 80 16.98 -1.47 -9.63
CA ASP A 80 16.29 -0.68 -10.65
C ASP A 80 14.84 -1.11 -10.82
N GLY A 81 14.59 -2.40 -10.98
CA GLY A 81 13.25 -2.92 -11.27
C GLY A 81 12.30 -2.92 -10.08
N ARG A 82 12.80 -2.87 -8.84
CA ARG A 82 11.95 -2.96 -7.64
C ARG A 82 12.14 -1.83 -6.65
N ILE A 83 13.37 -1.46 -6.30
CA ILE A 83 13.59 -0.43 -5.26
C ILE A 83 13.30 0.96 -5.81
N ASN A 84 13.81 1.30 -6.99
CA ASN A 84 13.59 2.61 -7.60
C ASN A 84 12.09 2.81 -7.94
N ASP A 85 11.45 1.82 -8.55
CA ASP A 85 10.01 1.86 -8.83
C ASP A 85 9.16 2.04 -7.56
N GLN A 86 9.46 1.29 -6.49
CA GLN A 86 8.79 1.47 -5.20
C GLN A 86 9.01 2.87 -4.63
N ARG A 87 10.25 3.37 -4.65
CA ARG A 87 10.58 4.71 -4.15
C ARG A 87 9.77 5.76 -4.90
N ASP A 88 9.77 5.73 -6.22
CA ASP A 88 9.12 6.73 -7.05
C ASP A 88 7.59 6.67 -6.87
N TRP A 89 7.02 5.48 -6.74
CA TRP A 89 5.62 5.29 -6.38
C TRP A 89 5.26 5.88 -5.01
N TYR A 90 6.07 5.58 -3.98
CA TYR A 90 5.84 6.12 -2.63
C TYR A 90 6.01 7.64 -2.57
N VAL A 91 6.99 8.19 -3.29
CA VAL A 91 7.20 9.64 -3.39
C VAL A 91 6.01 10.32 -4.06
N SER A 92 5.56 9.79 -5.21
CA SER A 92 4.39 10.29 -5.93
C SER A 92 3.12 10.21 -5.07
N LYS A 93 2.91 9.08 -4.38
CA LYS A 93 1.76 8.89 -3.50
C LYS A 93 1.80 9.80 -2.27
N ALA A 94 2.98 10.02 -1.69
CA ALA A 94 3.15 10.97 -0.59
C ALA A 94 2.85 12.40 -1.05
N GLN A 95 3.25 12.78 -2.25
CA GLN A 95 2.93 14.09 -2.83
C GLN A 95 1.43 14.25 -3.04
N ALA A 96 0.76 13.26 -3.66
CA ALA A 96 -0.69 13.26 -3.82
C ALA A 96 -1.44 13.34 -2.48
N ASN A 97 -0.95 12.64 -1.45
CA ASN A 97 -1.55 12.69 -0.11
C ASN A 97 -1.34 14.05 0.57
N LYS A 98 -0.16 14.68 0.39
CA LYS A 98 0.08 16.06 0.86
C LYS A 98 -0.89 17.05 0.22
N ASP A 99 -1.12 16.93 -1.09
CA ASP A 99 -2.01 17.84 -1.82
C ASP A 99 -3.49 17.60 -1.48
N ALA A 100 -3.90 16.34 -1.30
CA ALA A 100 -5.23 16.00 -0.78
C ALA A 100 -5.42 16.51 0.66
N GLY A 101 -4.39 16.42 1.51
CA GLY A 101 -4.40 16.96 2.87
C GLY A 101 -4.58 18.47 2.91
N LYS A 102 -3.89 19.21 2.03
CA LYS A 102 -4.09 20.67 1.88
C LYS A 102 -5.53 21.01 1.49
N LYS A 103 -6.10 20.28 0.53
CA LYS A 103 -7.52 20.47 0.12
C LYS A 103 -8.49 20.21 1.27
N TRP A 104 -8.25 19.16 2.07
CA TRP A 104 -9.07 18.87 3.24
C TRP A 104 -8.97 19.94 4.33
N ASN A 105 -7.76 20.45 4.59
CA ASN A 105 -7.57 21.55 5.54
C ASN A 105 -8.31 22.82 5.11
N ILE A 106 -8.27 23.17 3.81
CA ILE A 106 -9.02 24.32 3.28
C ILE A 106 -10.53 24.08 3.40
N CYS A 107 -11.02 22.88 3.06
CA CYS A 107 -12.43 22.54 3.19
C CYS A 107 -12.92 22.68 4.64
N MET A 108 -12.17 22.13 5.61
CA MET A 108 -12.50 22.27 7.04
C MET A 108 -12.47 23.73 7.48
N PHE A 109 -11.48 24.51 7.05
CA PHE A 109 -11.42 25.94 7.34
C PHE A 109 -12.65 26.69 6.83
N VAL A 110 -13.07 26.42 5.59
CA VAL A 110 -14.29 27.04 5.02
C VAL A 110 -15.54 26.63 5.79
N ILE A 111 -15.68 25.35 6.18
CA ILE A 111 -16.80 24.87 7.00
C ILE A 111 -16.82 25.59 8.36
N TYR A 112 -15.67 25.76 9.01
CA TYR A 112 -15.58 26.49 10.28
C TYR A 112 -15.93 27.97 10.13
N VAL A 113 -15.47 28.63 9.06
CA VAL A 113 -15.84 30.03 8.77
C VAL A 113 -17.34 30.16 8.52
N LEU A 114 -17.94 29.25 7.75
CA LEU A 114 -19.39 29.24 7.51
C LEU A 114 -20.18 29.00 8.80
N ALA A 115 -19.75 28.05 9.63
CA ALA A 115 -20.37 27.79 10.93
C ALA A 115 -20.30 29.02 11.85
N PHE A 116 -19.17 29.72 11.86
CA PHE A 116 -18.99 30.96 12.61
C PHE A 116 -19.90 32.09 12.10
N LEU A 117 -20.00 32.29 10.79
CA LEU A 117 -20.90 33.27 10.18
C LEU A 117 -22.38 32.96 10.46
N CYS A 118 -22.79 31.69 10.35
CA CYS A 118 -24.14 31.25 10.71
C CYS A 118 -24.45 31.45 12.20
N SER A 119 -23.45 31.26 13.08
CA SER A 119 -23.59 31.52 14.51
C SER A 119 -23.77 33.02 14.80
N LEU A 120 -23.00 33.88 14.14
CA LEU A 120 -23.16 35.34 14.25
C LEU A 120 -24.52 35.82 13.72
N TYR A 121 -24.97 35.26 12.59
CA TYR A 121 -26.29 35.56 12.02
C TYR A 121 -27.42 35.18 12.97
N ASN A 122 -27.37 33.98 13.58
CA ASN A 122 -28.35 33.57 14.59
C ASN A 122 -28.31 34.47 15.83
N ALA A 123 -27.13 34.89 16.28
CA ALA A 123 -27.01 35.80 17.42
C ALA A 123 -27.65 37.17 17.16
N TYR A 124 -27.58 37.65 15.91
CA TYR A 124 -28.16 38.95 15.53
C TYR A 124 -29.67 38.89 15.27
N TYR A 125 -30.18 37.80 14.70
CA TYR A 125 -31.59 37.63 14.31
C TYR A 125 -32.43 36.80 15.29
N SER A 126 -31.95 36.56 16.51
CA SER A 126 -32.52 35.59 17.46
C SER A 126 -34.04 35.75 17.69
N VAL A 127 -34.84 34.97 16.96
CA VAL A 127 -36.28 34.76 17.18
C VAL A 127 -36.44 33.67 18.25
N PRO A 128 -37.30 33.84 19.27
CA PRO A 128 -37.49 32.84 20.32
C PRO A 128 -38.15 31.59 19.72
N GLY A 129 -37.40 30.50 19.58
CA GLY A 129 -37.96 29.18 19.23
C GLY A 129 -37.11 28.27 18.34
N SER A 130 -36.05 28.76 17.69
CA SER A 130 -35.17 27.92 16.85
C SER A 130 -33.88 27.56 17.59
N ILE A 131 -33.94 26.50 18.38
CA ILE A 131 -32.75 25.91 19.02
C ILE A 131 -32.06 25.05 17.97
N ILE A 132 -31.13 25.63 17.21
CA ILE A 132 -30.22 24.82 16.38
C ILE A 132 -29.38 23.98 17.36
N PRO A 133 -29.36 22.64 17.25
CA PRO A 133 -28.64 21.78 18.19
C PRO A 133 -27.13 21.85 17.91
N ILE A 134 -26.48 22.86 18.50
CA ILE A 134 -25.03 23.11 18.40
C ILE A 134 -24.22 21.87 18.83
N SER A 135 -24.74 21.08 19.76
CA SER A 135 -24.15 19.82 20.25
C SER A 135 -23.97 18.73 19.18
N ILE A 136 -24.89 18.66 18.20
CA ILE A 136 -24.82 17.69 17.10
C ILE A 136 -23.71 18.10 16.12
N LEU A 137 -23.61 19.40 15.82
CA LEU A 137 -22.57 19.94 14.94
C LEU A 137 -21.16 19.77 15.54
N THR A 138 -20.98 20.01 16.84
CA THR A 138 -19.68 19.81 17.51
C THR A 138 -19.28 18.33 17.57
N THR A 139 -20.25 17.42 17.69
CA THR A 139 -19.98 15.97 17.69
C THR A 139 -19.50 15.48 16.32
N ILE A 140 -20.16 15.94 15.24
CA ILE A 140 -19.75 15.62 13.87
C ILE A 140 -18.36 16.20 13.57
N ALA A 141 -18.09 17.44 14.00
CA ALA A 141 -16.78 18.06 13.85
C ALA A 141 -15.67 17.27 14.57
N SER A 142 -15.90 16.87 15.83
CA SER A 142 -14.96 16.05 16.61
C SER A 142 -14.72 14.67 15.98
N SER A 143 -15.77 14.05 15.42
CA SER A 143 -15.65 12.77 14.70
C SER A 143 -14.81 12.90 13.42
N LEU A 144 -15.01 13.95 12.64
CA LEU A 144 -14.22 14.24 11.44
C LEU A 144 -12.74 14.51 11.78
N VAL A 145 -12.48 15.25 12.86
CA VAL A 145 -11.10 15.48 13.35
C VAL A 145 -10.45 14.14 13.76
N GLY A 146 -11.18 13.29 14.48
CA GLY A 146 -10.71 11.94 14.84
C GLY A 146 -10.39 11.09 13.59
N TRP A 147 -11.23 11.12 12.57
CA TRP A 147 -11.00 10.41 11.31
C TRP A 147 -9.73 10.87 10.58
N ILE A 148 -9.49 12.19 10.56
CA ILE A 148 -8.27 12.77 9.96
C ILE A 148 -7.02 12.33 10.74
N GLN A 149 -7.08 12.30 12.08
CA GLN A 149 -5.97 11.83 12.91
C GLN A 149 -5.67 10.34 12.67
N VAL A 150 -6.69 9.49 12.64
CA VAL A 150 -6.55 8.04 12.37
C VAL A 150 -5.98 7.80 10.97
N LYS A 151 -6.49 8.51 9.95
CA LYS A 151 -5.99 8.40 8.58
C LYS A 151 -4.56 8.94 8.43
N GLY A 152 -4.18 9.95 9.23
CA GLY A 152 -2.84 10.54 9.25
C GLY A 152 -1.76 9.61 9.80
N ILE A 153 -2.10 8.71 10.73
CA ILE A 153 -1.17 7.74 11.33
C ILE A 153 -0.82 6.59 10.36
N ALA A 154 -1.61 6.40 9.29
CA ALA A 154 -1.27 5.47 8.21
C ALA A 154 -0.04 5.92 7.37
N ASN A 155 0.53 7.10 7.61
CA ASN A 155 1.81 7.51 7.02
C ASN A 155 3.05 6.91 7.74
N CYS A 156 2.86 5.97 8.66
CA CYS A 156 3.95 5.31 9.38
C CYS A 156 4.56 4.02 8.76
N PRO A 157 4.58 3.77 7.44
CA PRO A 157 5.53 2.78 6.89
C PRO A 157 6.92 3.39 6.64
N LEU A 158 7.03 4.71 6.43
CA LEU A 158 8.32 5.35 6.10
C LEU A 158 9.30 5.40 7.29
N ARG A 159 8.78 5.45 8.53
CA ARG A 159 9.61 5.49 9.75
C ARG A 159 10.27 4.14 10.07
N ILE A 160 9.75 3.03 9.52
CA ILE A 160 10.28 1.68 9.71
C ILE A 160 11.44 1.40 8.73
N PHE A 161 11.47 2.07 7.56
CA PHE A 161 12.51 1.84 6.54
C PHE A 161 13.77 2.69 6.72
N LEU A 162 13.68 3.86 7.36
CA LEU A 162 14.81 4.78 7.53
C LEU A 162 15.86 4.46 8.63
N PRO A 163 15.66 3.57 9.64
CA PRO A 163 16.68 3.33 10.66
C PRO A 163 17.77 2.34 10.24
N ARG A 164 17.73 1.75 9.03
CA ARG A 164 18.72 0.75 8.57
C ARG A 164 19.78 1.25 7.58
N MET A 165 19.84 2.56 7.30
CA MET A 165 20.90 3.15 6.46
C MET A 165 21.76 4.17 7.22
N LYS A 166 22.30 3.74 8.36
CA LYS A 166 23.48 4.37 8.99
C LYS A 166 24.42 3.28 9.48
#